data_AF-A0AAX2ING9-F1
#
_entry.id   AF-A0AAX2ING9-F1
#
_cell.length_a   1.000
_cell.length_b   1.000
_cell.length_c   1.000
_cell.angle_alpha   90.00
_cell.angle_beta   90.00
_cell.angle_gamma   90.00
#
_symmetry.space_group_name_H-M   'P 1'
#
loop_
_entity.id
_entity.type
_entity.pdbx_description
1 polymer ?
#
loop_
_entity_poly.entity_id
_entity_poly.type
_entity_poly.pdbx_seq_one_letter_code
_entity_poly.pdbx_strand_id
1 'polypeptide(L)'
;MKNINVFGYATFGTPNGFTQSCIYGNKNLEKALKTFDLKTDAIQLLSPNDRIYSIRKEGIADKFIVSYSVYTYAKEKNSNRTGTFIGTSLIFSNEIADENLILNSLHQIHQKLKNNNVSNNVLNINHSKEFNLTDVFDNDFEKIEYNSKKTGFIDWQSSDKNLVIFTNKLDNNSIQNLFKKALEILPKYDTLFFIDSKEIAEFVSQKRLFRLIDVNILEEEIQNFQTEINQQILNTISTFKKQSKKIEEEGKTEHENLKKQIEKDEKTHCENGKKIEKANENLTVLKSLYENFSHKFNEFISALESGRQLEDINNSIKQLEREFNIEKRKLGTPLQISFLSNTNTNNRVSPYQNPYQRDLNDRNMERSEKNRSFGTLAVISCIINLLFIGGASYFYFMHYREVKKIAPQEIIAEKPYIEKDSAVVENKLNPLPNDFAKDENNKKLILDLLIENNTNIEKTVDLIFEKNKIIKDVYQFQKEDYADELIRKNPGAFDSNKILQKKDSLIRIPFFSFSLSENISPSTYTFN
;
A
#
# COMPACT_ATOMS: atom_id res chain seq x y z
N MET A 1 18.20 -12.04 -8.19
CA MET A 1 17.05 -12.72 -7.53
C MET A 1 16.40 -13.57 -8.59
N LYS A 2 16.07 -14.84 -8.30
CA LYS A 2 15.32 -15.67 -9.26
C LYS A 2 13.94 -15.05 -9.51
N ASN A 3 13.59 -14.89 -10.78
CA ASN A 3 12.29 -14.33 -11.16
C ASN A 3 11.19 -15.39 -11.11
N ILE A 4 11.61 -16.67 -11.10
CA ILE A 4 10.72 -17.82 -10.98
C ILE A 4 10.89 -18.49 -9.62
N ASN A 5 9.76 -18.77 -8.99
CA ASN A 5 9.68 -19.42 -7.68
C ASN A 5 8.64 -20.53 -7.75
N VAL A 6 8.83 -21.59 -6.97
CA VAL A 6 7.88 -22.70 -6.89
C VAL A 6 7.49 -22.92 -5.45
N PHE A 7 6.18 -22.99 -5.23
CA PHE A 7 5.59 -23.24 -3.94
C PHE A 7 4.87 -24.57 -3.94
N GLY A 8 5.14 -25.38 -2.92
CA GLY A 8 4.35 -26.55 -2.57
C GLY A 8 3.48 -26.22 -1.37
N TYR A 9 2.25 -26.71 -1.36
CA TYR A 9 1.34 -26.50 -0.24
C TYR A 9 0.33 -27.62 -0.13
N ALA A 10 -0.20 -27.78 1.07
CA ALA A 10 -1.24 -28.76 1.35
C ALA A 10 -2.09 -28.31 2.54
N THR A 11 -3.30 -28.85 2.58
CA THR A 11 -4.21 -28.65 3.70
C THR A 11 -4.15 -29.85 4.62
N PHE A 12 -3.73 -29.56 5.85
CA PHE A 12 -3.74 -30.46 6.97
C PHE A 12 -4.91 -30.08 7.89
N GLY A 13 -5.28 -30.99 8.77
CA GLY A 13 -6.32 -30.83 9.77
C GLY A 13 -5.76 -30.14 10.99
N THR A 14 -6.57 -30.10 12.03
CA THR A 14 -6.18 -29.43 13.28
C THR A 14 -5.04 -30.21 13.95
N PRO A 15 -3.98 -29.55 14.41
CA PRO A 15 -3.78 -28.09 14.48
C PRO A 15 -3.04 -27.47 13.29
N ASN A 16 -2.51 -28.25 12.35
CA ASN A 16 -1.59 -27.76 11.32
C ASN A 16 -2.27 -26.89 10.24
N GLY A 17 -3.54 -27.15 9.92
CA GLY A 17 -4.29 -26.35 8.96
C GLY A 17 -3.65 -26.28 7.57
N PHE A 18 -3.84 -25.18 6.84
CA PHE A 18 -3.16 -24.97 5.56
C PHE A 18 -1.70 -24.53 5.77
N THR A 19 -0.75 -25.19 5.09
CA THR A 19 0.65 -24.75 5.09
C THR A 19 1.22 -24.68 3.68
N GLN A 20 2.10 -23.71 3.44
CA GLN A 20 2.80 -23.50 2.17
C GLN A 20 4.29 -23.27 2.39
N SER A 21 5.11 -23.71 1.45
CA SER A 21 6.56 -23.54 1.49
C SER A 21 7.13 -23.31 0.10
N CYS A 22 8.13 -22.44 0.02
CA CYS A 22 8.93 -22.21 -1.17
C CYS A 22 9.89 -23.38 -1.34
N ILE A 23 9.60 -24.23 -2.32
CA ILE A 23 10.38 -25.43 -2.64
C ILE A 23 11.47 -25.15 -3.68
N TYR A 24 11.37 -24.01 -4.37
CA TYR A 24 12.43 -23.48 -5.25
C TYR A 24 12.35 -21.96 -5.33
N GLY A 25 13.51 -21.28 -5.31
CA GLY A 25 13.61 -19.83 -5.46
C GLY A 25 13.76 -19.09 -4.13
N ASN A 26 13.07 -17.96 -4.00
CA ASN A 26 13.20 -17.02 -2.89
C ASN A 26 12.25 -17.36 -1.73
N LYS A 27 12.80 -17.89 -0.65
CA LYS A 27 12.05 -18.22 0.58
C LYS A 27 11.41 -17.02 1.28
N ASN A 28 11.93 -15.80 1.07
CA ASN A 28 11.35 -14.60 1.69
C ASN A 28 9.93 -14.31 1.18
N LEU A 29 9.55 -14.86 0.01
CA LEU A 29 8.18 -14.75 -0.51
C LEU A 29 7.15 -15.52 0.33
N GLU A 30 7.57 -16.50 1.14
CA GLU A 30 6.64 -17.25 2.00
C GLU A 30 5.88 -16.37 2.98
N LYS A 31 6.52 -15.31 3.47
CA LYS A 31 5.92 -14.35 4.41
C LYS A 31 5.15 -13.23 3.73
N ALA A 32 5.37 -13.02 2.43
CA ALA A 32 4.85 -11.88 1.69
C ALA A 32 3.60 -12.24 0.85
N LEU A 33 3.58 -13.45 0.26
CA LEU A 33 2.49 -13.90 -0.60
C LEU A 33 1.23 -14.25 0.22
N LYS A 34 0.06 -13.87 -0.28
CA LYS A 34 -1.23 -14.41 0.18
C LYS A 34 -1.20 -15.95 0.09
N THR A 35 -1.88 -16.60 1.03
CA THR A 35 -1.96 -18.06 1.08
C THR A 35 -2.58 -18.61 -0.21
N PHE A 36 -2.12 -19.78 -0.66
CA PHE A 36 -2.74 -20.50 -1.78
C PHE A 36 -3.93 -21.36 -1.35
N ASP A 37 -4.45 -21.17 -0.14
CA ASP A 37 -5.60 -21.91 0.36
C ASP A 37 -6.83 -21.67 -0.53
N LEU A 38 -7.55 -22.73 -0.88
CA LEU A 38 -8.76 -22.67 -1.70
C LEU A 38 -9.93 -22.00 -0.98
N LYS A 39 -9.81 -21.74 0.34
CA LYS A 39 -10.94 -21.38 1.20
C LYS A 39 -12.04 -22.42 1.02
N THR A 40 -11.89 -23.55 1.71
CA THR A 40 -12.71 -24.77 1.48
C THR A 40 -14.23 -24.57 1.62
N ASP A 41 -14.66 -23.44 2.19
CA ASP A 41 -16.06 -23.00 2.24
C ASP A 41 -16.56 -22.41 0.91
N ALA A 42 -15.67 -21.93 0.05
CA ALA A 42 -15.97 -21.32 -1.26
C ALA A 42 -15.75 -22.27 -2.44
N ILE A 43 -14.64 -23.01 -2.46
CA ILE A 43 -14.33 -24.03 -3.48
C ILE A 43 -13.53 -25.17 -2.84
N GLN A 44 -13.85 -26.41 -3.19
CA GLN A 44 -13.16 -27.59 -2.64
C GLN A 44 -13.07 -28.72 -3.66
N LEU A 45 -12.03 -29.54 -3.52
CA LEU A 45 -11.88 -30.81 -4.23
C LEU A 45 -12.70 -31.89 -3.50
N LEU A 46 -13.58 -32.57 -4.21
CA LEU A 46 -14.56 -33.50 -3.65
C LEU A 46 -14.19 -34.96 -3.88
N SER A 47 -13.50 -35.23 -4.99
CA SER A 47 -13.20 -36.58 -5.47
C SER A 47 -11.71 -36.76 -5.82
N PRO A 48 -11.15 -37.98 -5.75
CA PRO A 48 -9.72 -38.24 -6.03
C PRO A 48 -9.20 -37.80 -7.40
N ASN A 49 -10.09 -37.78 -8.40
CA ASN A 49 -9.76 -37.39 -9.78
C ASN A 49 -9.97 -35.90 -10.04
N ASP A 50 -10.52 -35.17 -9.08
CA ASP A 50 -10.74 -33.75 -9.22
C ASP A 50 -9.41 -33.00 -9.28
N ARG A 51 -9.43 -31.94 -10.07
CA ARG A 51 -8.34 -30.99 -10.18
C ARG A 51 -8.93 -29.59 -10.31
N ILE A 52 -8.22 -28.61 -9.76
CA ILE A 52 -8.51 -27.21 -9.96
C ILE A 52 -7.22 -26.57 -10.47
N TYR A 53 -7.31 -25.78 -11.53
CA TYR A 53 -6.22 -24.88 -11.91
C TYR A 53 -6.58 -23.48 -11.46
N SER A 54 -5.57 -22.65 -11.20
CA SER A 54 -5.82 -21.23 -11.06
C SER A 54 -4.68 -20.39 -11.60
N ILE A 55 -5.02 -19.15 -11.89
CA ILE A 55 -4.06 -18.08 -12.15
C ILE A 55 -4.41 -16.91 -11.23
N ARG A 56 -3.40 -16.37 -10.56
CA ARG A 56 -3.54 -15.30 -9.57
C ARG A 56 -2.57 -14.17 -9.85
N LYS A 57 -3.06 -12.93 -9.82
CA LYS A 57 -2.21 -11.73 -9.78
C LYS A 57 -2.07 -11.20 -8.36
N GLU A 58 -0.90 -10.68 -8.03
CA GLU A 58 -0.63 -10.03 -6.75
C GLU A 58 0.42 -8.94 -6.92
N GLY A 59 0.16 -7.74 -6.39
CA GLY A 59 1.14 -6.67 -6.28
C GLY A 59 1.77 -6.69 -4.89
N ILE A 60 3.08 -6.94 -4.81
CA ILE A 60 3.82 -6.94 -3.54
C ILE A 60 4.96 -5.93 -3.62
N ALA A 61 4.83 -4.83 -2.87
CA ALA A 61 5.73 -3.68 -2.94
C ALA A 61 5.88 -3.21 -4.39
N ASP A 62 7.09 -3.32 -4.96
CA ASP A 62 7.40 -2.93 -6.35
C ASP A 62 7.49 -4.13 -7.31
N LYS A 63 6.93 -5.28 -6.92
CA LYS A 63 6.93 -6.50 -7.74
C LYS A 63 5.52 -6.92 -8.09
N PHE A 64 5.38 -7.26 -9.36
CA PHE A 64 4.16 -7.81 -9.90
C PHE A 64 4.31 -9.31 -10.03
N ILE A 65 3.39 -10.03 -9.41
CA ILE A 65 3.48 -11.47 -9.29
C ILE A 65 2.29 -12.10 -10.00
N VAL A 66 2.57 -13.05 -10.87
CA VAL A 66 1.56 -13.95 -11.43
C VAL A 66 1.89 -15.38 -11.03
N SER A 67 0.93 -16.03 -10.40
CA SER A 67 1.05 -17.40 -9.92
C SER A 67 0.11 -18.30 -10.71
N TYR A 68 0.65 -19.38 -11.25
CA TYR A 68 -0.11 -20.45 -11.89
C TYR A 68 -0.13 -21.65 -10.98
N SER A 69 -1.31 -22.15 -10.65
CA SER A 69 -1.49 -23.14 -9.60
C SER A 69 -2.26 -24.33 -10.10
N VAL A 70 -1.93 -25.50 -9.54
CA VAL A 70 -2.70 -26.73 -9.69
C VAL A 70 -2.95 -27.32 -8.31
N TYR A 71 -4.17 -27.77 -8.10
CA TYR A 71 -4.66 -28.39 -6.89
C TYR A 71 -5.21 -29.76 -7.23
N THR A 72 -4.83 -30.79 -6.49
CA THR A 72 -5.44 -32.12 -6.61
C THR A 72 -5.79 -32.69 -5.25
N TYR A 73 -6.78 -33.59 -5.25
CA TYR A 73 -7.26 -34.21 -4.03
C TYR A 73 -6.14 -34.99 -3.32
N ALA A 74 -6.03 -34.76 -2.01
CA ALA A 74 -5.21 -35.55 -1.11
C ALA A 74 -5.82 -35.47 0.30
N LYS A 75 -6.16 -36.62 0.86
CA LYS A 75 -6.67 -36.78 2.22
C LYS A 75 -5.54 -36.60 3.22
N GLU A 76 -5.82 -35.95 4.33
CA GLU A 76 -4.90 -35.94 5.46
C GLU A 76 -4.88 -37.32 6.18
N LYS A 77 -3.73 -37.69 6.72
CA LYS A 77 -3.58 -38.86 7.59
C LYS A 77 -4.52 -38.76 8.80
N ASN A 78 -5.27 -39.82 9.08
CA ASN A 78 -6.13 -39.95 10.26
C ASN A 78 -7.27 -38.92 10.41
N SER A 79 -7.63 -38.21 9.34
CA SER A 79 -8.64 -37.16 9.38
C SER A 79 -9.79 -37.45 8.42
N ASN A 80 -11.03 -37.24 8.87
CA ASN A 80 -12.22 -37.34 8.01
C ASN A 80 -12.63 -35.98 7.42
N ARG A 81 -11.77 -34.97 7.54
CA ARG A 81 -12.01 -33.64 6.96
C ARG A 81 -12.13 -33.74 5.44
N THR A 82 -13.18 -33.13 4.89
CA THR A 82 -13.37 -32.97 3.45
C THR A 82 -12.66 -31.71 2.95
N GLY A 83 -12.36 -31.67 1.64
CA GLY A 83 -11.72 -30.50 1.02
C GLY A 83 -10.22 -30.37 1.32
N THR A 84 -9.56 -31.44 1.76
CA THR A 84 -8.09 -31.48 1.87
C THR A 84 -7.47 -31.71 0.50
N PHE A 85 -6.30 -31.11 0.27
CA PHE A 85 -5.64 -31.15 -1.03
C PHE A 85 -4.13 -31.00 -0.89
N ILE A 86 -3.45 -31.34 -1.98
CA ILE A 86 -2.06 -30.96 -2.25
C ILE A 86 -2.05 -30.09 -3.50
N GLY A 87 -1.19 -29.08 -3.52
CA GLY A 87 -1.06 -28.20 -4.67
C GLY A 87 0.34 -27.67 -4.87
N THR A 88 0.52 -27.10 -6.05
CA THR A 88 1.79 -26.55 -6.51
C THR A 88 1.51 -25.25 -7.24
N SER A 89 2.29 -24.21 -6.97
CA SER A 89 2.25 -22.94 -7.70
C SER A 89 3.59 -22.64 -8.33
N LEU A 90 3.58 -22.32 -9.62
CA LEU A 90 4.69 -21.71 -10.34
C LEU A 90 4.47 -20.20 -10.38
N ILE A 91 5.41 -19.45 -9.82
CA ILE A 91 5.26 -18.03 -9.52
C ILE A 91 6.29 -17.26 -10.30
N PHE A 92 5.83 -16.28 -11.08
CA PHE A 92 6.69 -15.40 -11.84
C PHE A 92 6.62 -13.97 -11.31
N SER A 93 7.77 -13.30 -11.27
CA SER A 93 7.90 -11.89 -10.86
C SER A 93 8.26 -11.00 -12.06
N ASN A 94 7.40 -10.03 -12.39
CA ASN A 94 7.54 -9.02 -13.45
C ASN A 94 7.60 -9.55 -14.91
N GLU A 95 7.73 -10.84 -15.09
CA GLU A 95 7.80 -11.52 -16.38
C GLU A 95 6.96 -12.80 -16.35
N ILE A 96 6.59 -13.35 -17.50
CA ILE A 96 5.82 -14.60 -17.62
C ILE A 96 6.39 -15.37 -18.81
N ALA A 97 6.54 -16.70 -18.69
CA ALA A 97 6.94 -17.57 -19.80
C ALA A 97 5.74 -17.97 -20.68
N ASP A 98 5.98 -18.56 -21.85
CA ASP A 98 4.88 -19.03 -22.70
C ASP A 98 4.04 -20.11 -21.99
N GLU A 99 2.70 -20.11 -22.18
CA GLU A 99 1.75 -20.90 -21.39
C GLU A 99 2.00 -22.42 -21.46
N ASN A 100 2.52 -22.90 -22.59
CA ASN A 100 2.90 -24.30 -22.75
C ASN A 100 4.05 -24.70 -21.82
N LEU A 101 5.08 -23.85 -21.69
CA LEU A 101 6.19 -24.10 -20.78
C LEU A 101 5.72 -24.07 -19.32
N ILE A 102 4.90 -23.08 -18.98
CA ILE A 102 4.28 -22.94 -17.66
C ILE A 102 3.52 -24.20 -17.30
N LEU A 103 2.60 -24.64 -18.16
CA LEU A 103 1.75 -25.78 -17.86
C LEU A 103 2.55 -27.09 -17.76
N ASN A 104 3.49 -27.31 -18.66
CA ASN A 104 4.32 -28.52 -18.64
C ASN A 104 5.16 -28.60 -17.36
N SER A 105 5.85 -27.51 -17.00
CA SER A 105 6.64 -27.46 -15.75
C SER A 105 5.76 -27.60 -14.51
N LEU A 106 4.62 -26.90 -14.48
CA LEU A 106 3.67 -27.00 -13.37
C LEU A 106 3.16 -28.43 -13.18
N HIS A 107 2.76 -29.10 -14.26
CA HIS A 107 2.32 -30.50 -14.23
C HIS A 107 3.42 -31.45 -13.80
N GLN A 108 4.61 -31.35 -14.37
CA GLN A 108 5.74 -32.23 -14.05
C GLN A 108 6.10 -32.13 -12.57
N ILE A 109 6.30 -30.91 -12.07
CA ILE A 109 6.62 -30.64 -10.67
C ILE A 109 5.50 -31.15 -9.76
N HIS A 110 4.24 -30.83 -10.07
CA HIS A 110 3.11 -31.25 -9.25
C HIS A 110 2.98 -32.77 -9.17
N GLN A 111 3.11 -33.47 -10.30
CA GLN A 111 3.01 -34.93 -10.35
C GLN A 111 4.11 -35.58 -9.53
N LYS A 112 5.37 -35.13 -9.67
CA LYS A 112 6.47 -35.67 -8.87
C LYS A 112 6.32 -35.36 -7.38
N LEU A 113 5.94 -34.11 -7.04
CA LEU A 113 5.68 -33.72 -5.66
C LEU A 113 4.55 -34.57 -5.04
N LYS A 114 3.47 -34.80 -5.78
CA LYS A 114 2.36 -35.67 -5.35
C LYS A 114 2.84 -37.11 -5.15
N ASN A 115 3.52 -37.70 -6.12
CA ASN A 115 3.99 -39.09 -6.05
C ASN A 115 4.94 -39.33 -4.87
N ASN A 116 5.78 -38.35 -4.55
CA ASN A 116 6.71 -38.46 -3.43
C ASN A 116 6.06 -38.35 -2.05
N ASN A 117 4.89 -37.72 -1.96
CA ASN A 117 4.31 -37.27 -0.68
C ASN A 117 2.89 -37.80 -0.43
N VAL A 118 2.26 -38.46 -1.41
CA VAL A 118 0.90 -38.99 -1.33
C VAL A 118 0.89 -40.47 -1.68
N SER A 119 0.37 -41.31 -0.77
CA SER A 119 0.14 -42.73 -1.00
C SER A 119 -1.35 -43.05 -0.83
N ASN A 120 -1.96 -43.73 -1.80
CA ASN A 120 -3.39 -44.07 -1.79
C ASN A 120 -4.32 -42.86 -1.52
N ASN A 121 -3.99 -41.72 -2.14
CA ASN A 121 -4.65 -40.43 -1.93
C ASN A 121 -4.56 -39.89 -0.49
N VAL A 122 -3.61 -40.35 0.32
CA VAL A 122 -3.35 -39.87 1.68
C VAL A 122 -1.97 -39.20 1.75
N LEU A 123 -1.88 -38.02 2.35
CA LEU A 123 -0.63 -37.32 2.62
C LEU A 123 0.21 -38.11 3.63
N ASN A 124 1.47 -38.35 3.30
CA ASN A 124 2.43 -39.07 4.16
C ASN A 124 3.18 -38.15 5.12
N ILE A 125 2.95 -36.84 5.03
CA ILE A 125 3.61 -35.78 5.79
C ILE A 125 2.56 -34.94 6.53
N ASN A 126 2.99 -34.12 7.49
CA ASN A 126 2.08 -33.30 8.30
C ASN A 126 2.30 -31.79 8.12
N HIS A 127 3.34 -31.35 7.40
CA HIS A 127 3.60 -29.95 7.08
C HIS A 127 4.29 -29.81 5.71
N SER A 128 4.01 -28.73 4.98
CA SER A 128 4.69 -28.38 3.72
C SER A 128 6.23 -28.28 3.80
N LYS A 129 6.84 -28.12 4.98
CA LYS A 129 8.31 -28.10 5.15
C LYS A 129 8.92 -29.49 5.09
N GLU A 130 8.10 -30.52 5.25
CA GLU A 130 8.49 -31.94 5.25
C GLU A 130 8.34 -32.56 3.86
N PHE A 131 7.97 -31.78 2.82
CA PHE A 131 7.86 -32.30 1.47
C PHE A 131 9.15 -33.01 1.05
N ASN A 132 9.03 -34.26 0.60
CA ASN A 132 10.09 -34.96 -0.09
C ASN A 132 10.24 -34.36 -1.50
N LEU A 133 11.32 -33.60 -1.68
CA LEU A 133 11.65 -32.88 -2.92
C LEU A 133 12.58 -33.67 -3.86
N THR A 134 12.84 -34.95 -3.58
CA THR A 134 13.73 -35.79 -4.39
C THR A 134 13.24 -35.85 -5.85
N ASP A 135 14.11 -35.49 -6.79
CA ASP A 135 13.85 -35.49 -8.24
C ASP A 135 12.64 -34.67 -8.71
N VAL A 136 12.09 -33.77 -7.87
CA VAL A 136 10.90 -32.96 -8.21
C VAL A 136 11.16 -32.00 -9.37
N PHE A 137 12.36 -31.45 -9.46
CA PHE A 137 12.77 -30.53 -10.53
C PHE A 137 13.60 -31.27 -11.57
N ASP A 138 13.33 -31.03 -12.86
CA ASP A 138 14.21 -31.49 -13.92
C ASP A 138 15.52 -30.68 -13.93
N ASN A 139 16.62 -31.29 -14.38
CA ASN A 139 17.95 -30.66 -14.43
C ASN A 139 17.96 -29.31 -15.17
N ASP A 140 17.04 -29.15 -16.12
CA ASP A 140 16.93 -28.00 -17.00
C ASP A 140 15.80 -27.04 -16.61
N PHE A 141 15.18 -27.20 -15.43
CA PHE A 141 14.05 -26.37 -15.00
C PHE A 141 14.38 -24.87 -15.05
N GLU A 142 15.61 -24.47 -14.72
CA GLU A 142 16.01 -23.06 -14.73
C GLU A 142 15.88 -22.42 -16.13
N LYS A 143 15.86 -23.22 -17.21
CA LYS A 143 15.74 -22.72 -18.58
C LYS A 143 14.39 -22.06 -18.88
N ILE A 144 13.38 -22.25 -18.04
CA ILE A 144 12.11 -21.55 -18.16
C ILE A 144 12.27 -20.03 -17.95
N GLU A 145 13.28 -19.58 -17.20
CA GLU A 145 13.60 -18.15 -17.03
C GLU A 145 14.09 -17.52 -18.34
N TYR A 146 14.76 -18.25 -19.24
CA TYR A 146 15.24 -17.68 -20.51
C TYR A 146 14.13 -17.41 -21.53
N ASN A 147 12.94 -18.00 -21.33
CA ASN A 147 11.79 -17.86 -22.21
C ASN A 147 10.73 -16.92 -21.63
N SER A 148 11.02 -16.24 -20.52
CA SER A 148 10.10 -15.29 -19.91
C SER A 148 10.15 -13.95 -20.64
N LYS A 149 9.00 -13.29 -20.71
CA LYS A 149 8.84 -11.95 -21.30
C LYS A 149 8.20 -11.04 -20.25
N LYS A 150 8.62 -9.77 -20.22
CA LYS A 150 7.99 -8.77 -19.36
C LYS A 150 6.51 -8.66 -19.71
N THR A 151 5.66 -8.72 -18.69
CA THR A 151 4.22 -8.55 -18.85
C THR A 151 3.90 -7.07 -19.01
N GLY A 152 3.26 -6.70 -20.11
CA GLY A 152 2.68 -5.35 -20.28
C GLY A 152 1.32 -5.22 -19.59
N PHE A 153 1.03 -4.02 -19.09
CA PHE A 153 -0.30 -3.49 -18.71
C PHE A 153 -1.29 -4.50 -18.08
N ILE A 154 -0.95 -5.06 -16.92
CA ILE A 154 -1.96 -5.60 -16.00
C ILE A 154 -2.21 -4.51 -14.96
N ASP A 155 -3.48 -4.24 -14.64
CA ASP A 155 -3.78 -3.46 -13.45
C ASP A 155 -3.46 -4.32 -12.21
N TRP A 156 -2.41 -3.92 -11.51
CA TRP A 156 -1.89 -4.64 -10.35
C TRP A 156 -2.60 -4.28 -9.05
N GLN A 157 -3.56 -3.35 -9.08
CA GLN A 157 -4.40 -3.07 -7.93
C GLN A 157 -5.26 -4.28 -7.58
N SER A 158 -5.33 -4.62 -6.29
CA SER A 158 -6.18 -5.71 -5.78
C SER A 158 -7.63 -5.39 -6.11
N SER A 159 -8.30 -6.28 -6.85
CA SER A 159 -9.74 -6.21 -7.10
C SER A 159 -10.54 -6.90 -5.99
N ASP A 160 -9.88 -7.75 -5.19
CA ASP A 160 -10.43 -8.69 -4.21
C ASP A 160 -11.57 -9.57 -4.74
N LYS A 161 -11.63 -9.73 -6.07
CA LYS A 161 -12.63 -10.53 -6.78
C LYS A 161 -12.01 -11.83 -7.27
N ASN A 162 -12.71 -12.93 -7.03
CA ASN A 162 -12.38 -14.24 -7.57
C ASN A 162 -13.49 -14.72 -8.51
N LEU A 163 -13.10 -15.42 -9.56
CA LEU A 163 -14.00 -15.96 -10.57
C LEU A 163 -13.69 -17.44 -10.78
N VAL A 164 -14.74 -18.26 -10.82
CA VAL A 164 -14.65 -19.70 -11.11
C VAL A 164 -15.22 -19.94 -12.49
N ILE A 165 -14.45 -20.62 -13.33
CA ILE A 165 -14.78 -20.90 -14.73
C ILE A 165 -14.95 -22.41 -14.88
N PHE A 166 -16.16 -22.81 -15.20
CA PHE A 166 -16.51 -24.18 -15.53
C PHE A 166 -16.27 -24.45 -17.01
N THR A 167 -15.56 -25.53 -17.31
CA THR A 167 -15.33 -26.04 -18.67
C THR A 167 -15.73 -27.51 -18.75
N ASN A 168 -16.08 -27.99 -19.95
CA ASN A 168 -16.41 -29.40 -20.15
C ASN A 168 -15.20 -30.33 -20.01
N LYS A 169 -13.97 -29.80 -20.13
CA LYS A 169 -12.74 -30.58 -20.08
C LYS A 169 -11.52 -29.73 -19.70
N LEU A 170 -10.69 -30.23 -18.78
CA LEU A 170 -9.37 -29.67 -18.44
C LEU A 170 -8.22 -30.50 -19.05
N ASP A 171 -8.14 -30.58 -20.38
CA ASP A 171 -6.93 -31.11 -21.05
C ASP A 171 -5.87 -30.03 -21.28
N ASN A 172 -4.65 -30.43 -21.62
CA ASN A 172 -3.51 -29.52 -21.74
C ASN A 172 -3.79 -28.35 -22.70
N ASN A 173 -4.38 -28.61 -23.86
CA ASN A 173 -4.68 -27.56 -24.84
C ASN A 173 -5.74 -26.59 -24.32
N SER A 174 -6.77 -27.14 -23.65
CA SER A 174 -7.85 -26.35 -23.06
C SER A 174 -7.32 -25.44 -21.96
N ILE A 175 -6.47 -25.95 -21.06
CA ILE A 175 -5.86 -25.15 -19.99
C ILE A 175 -4.92 -24.08 -20.54
N GLN A 176 -4.07 -24.41 -21.53
CA GLN A 176 -3.18 -23.42 -22.14
C GLN A 176 -3.98 -22.26 -22.73
N ASN A 177 -5.05 -22.55 -23.45
CA ASN A 177 -5.94 -21.53 -24.01
C ASN A 177 -6.64 -20.71 -22.91
N LEU A 178 -7.08 -21.36 -21.83
CA LEU A 178 -7.72 -20.68 -20.70
C LEU A 178 -6.74 -19.77 -19.95
N PHE A 179 -5.51 -20.21 -19.70
CA PHE A 179 -4.46 -19.38 -19.11
C PHE A 179 -4.15 -18.16 -19.96
N LYS A 180 -4.05 -18.34 -21.28
CA LYS A 180 -3.84 -17.21 -22.20
C LYS A 180 -4.98 -16.19 -22.12
N LYS A 181 -6.24 -16.65 -22.23
CA LYS A 181 -7.43 -15.79 -22.10
C LYS A 181 -7.53 -15.13 -20.73
N ALA A 182 -7.12 -15.83 -19.68
CA ALA A 182 -7.19 -15.32 -18.32
C ALA A 182 -6.32 -14.09 -18.10
N LEU A 183 -5.15 -14.00 -18.75
CA LEU A 183 -4.31 -12.82 -18.70
C LEU A 183 -5.04 -11.55 -19.19
N GLU A 184 -5.98 -11.68 -20.12
CA GLU A 184 -6.75 -10.54 -20.67
C GLU A 184 -7.78 -9.99 -19.69
N ILE A 185 -8.29 -10.81 -18.77
CA ILE A 185 -9.32 -10.42 -17.79
C ILE A 185 -8.79 -10.31 -16.36
N LEU A 186 -7.56 -10.75 -16.09
CA LEU A 186 -6.89 -10.62 -14.81
C LEU A 186 -6.96 -9.19 -14.25
N PRO A 187 -6.83 -8.08 -15.02
CA PRO A 187 -7.01 -6.74 -14.43
C PRO A 187 -8.34 -6.54 -13.69
N LYS A 188 -9.40 -7.29 -14.02
CA LYS A 188 -10.72 -7.26 -13.38
C LYS A 188 -10.85 -8.20 -12.17
N TYR A 189 -9.99 -9.22 -12.06
CA TYR A 189 -10.06 -10.30 -11.06
C TYR A 189 -8.69 -10.67 -10.49
N ASP A 190 -8.60 -10.89 -9.19
CA ASP A 190 -7.32 -11.26 -8.58
C ASP A 190 -6.98 -12.73 -8.79
N THR A 191 -7.99 -13.61 -8.72
CA THR A 191 -7.81 -15.05 -8.95
C THR A 191 -8.90 -15.60 -9.87
N LEU A 192 -8.47 -16.37 -10.86
CA LEU A 192 -9.33 -17.12 -11.78
C LEU A 192 -9.10 -18.60 -11.52
N PHE A 193 -10.16 -19.34 -11.19
CA PHE A 193 -10.14 -20.79 -10.98
C PHE A 193 -10.78 -21.49 -12.19
N PHE A 194 -10.22 -22.62 -12.61
CA PHE A 194 -10.72 -23.43 -13.73
C PHE A 194 -11.04 -24.84 -13.24
N ILE A 195 -12.27 -25.28 -13.52
CA ILE A 195 -12.82 -26.56 -13.07
C ILE A 195 -13.55 -27.28 -14.20
N ASP A 196 -13.55 -28.62 -14.21
CA ASP A 196 -14.41 -29.47 -15.06
C ASP A 196 -15.36 -30.38 -14.27
N SER A 197 -15.17 -30.48 -12.96
CA SER A 197 -16.06 -31.26 -12.11
C SER A 197 -17.39 -30.54 -11.89
N LYS A 198 -18.48 -31.20 -12.29
CA LYS A 198 -19.85 -30.70 -12.06
C LYS A 198 -20.16 -30.59 -10.57
N GLU A 199 -19.66 -31.52 -9.75
CA GLU A 199 -19.85 -31.51 -8.30
C GLU A 199 -19.21 -30.26 -7.68
N ILE A 200 -18.01 -29.87 -8.12
CA ILE A 200 -17.36 -28.64 -7.67
C ILE A 200 -18.16 -27.41 -8.12
N ALA A 201 -18.65 -27.40 -9.36
CA ALA A 201 -19.45 -26.30 -9.88
C ALA A 201 -20.77 -26.12 -9.10
N GLU A 202 -21.46 -27.22 -8.80
CA GLU A 202 -22.67 -27.23 -7.96
C GLU A 202 -22.36 -26.71 -6.56
N PHE A 203 -21.26 -27.15 -5.95
CA PHE A 203 -20.82 -26.68 -4.64
C PHE A 203 -20.57 -25.16 -4.63
N VAL A 204 -19.79 -24.64 -5.60
CA VAL A 204 -19.50 -23.20 -5.70
C VAL A 204 -20.80 -22.40 -5.89
N SER A 205 -21.70 -22.88 -6.76
CA SER A 205 -23.00 -22.24 -7.03
C SER A 205 -23.91 -22.21 -5.80
N GLN A 206 -23.91 -23.27 -4.99
CA GLN A 206 -24.65 -23.33 -3.74
C GLN A 206 -24.09 -22.36 -2.69
N LYS A 207 -22.76 -22.25 -2.59
CA LYS A 207 -22.09 -21.39 -1.58
C LYS A 207 -22.19 -19.91 -1.91
N ARG A 208 -22.23 -19.54 -3.19
CA ARG A 208 -22.36 -18.15 -3.68
C ARG A 208 -21.26 -17.20 -3.18
N LEU A 209 -20.13 -17.74 -2.71
CA LEU A 209 -18.98 -16.95 -2.26
C LEU A 209 -18.12 -16.49 -3.45
N PHE A 210 -17.99 -17.32 -4.48
CA PHE A 210 -17.36 -16.97 -5.75
C PHE A 210 -18.37 -17.00 -6.89
N ARG A 211 -18.19 -16.10 -7.86
CA ARG A 211 -19.01 -16.09 -9.08
C ARG A 211 -18.57 -17.27 -9.95
N LEU A 212 -19.54 -18.07 -10.38
CA LEU A 212 -19.35 -19.17 -11.32
C LEU A 212 -19.86 -18.75 -12.70
N ILE A 213 -19.04 -18.99 -13.72
CA ILE A 213 -19.40 -18.79 -15.13
C ILE A 213 -18.92 -19.98 -15.97
N ASP A 214 -19.40 -20.08 -17.20
CA ASP A 214 -18.86 -21.01 -18.19
C ASP A 214 -17.84 -20.32 -19.13
N VAL A 215 -17.22 -21.09 -20.01
CA VAL A 215 -16.22 -20.60 -20.98
C VAL A 215 -16.81 -19.63 -22.01
N ASN A 216 -18.09 -19.77 -22.38
CA ASN A 216 -18.72 -18.88 -23.36
C ASN A 216 -18.95 -17.49 -22.75
N ILE A 217 -19.44 -17.45 -21.52
CA ILE A 217 -19.62 -16.22 -20.73
C ILE A 217 -18.26 -15.55 -20.47
N LEU A 218 -17.19 -16.33 -20.28
CA LEU A 218 -15.84 -15.77 -20.14
C LEU A 218 -15.42 -14.98 -21.40
N GLU A 219 -15.71 -15.50 -22.60
CA GLU A 219 -15.40 -14.79 -23.85
C GLU A 219 -16.17 -13.47 -23.96
N GLU A 220 -17.47 -13.49 -23.63
CA GLU A 220 -18.29 -12.27 -23.58
C GLU A 220 -17.75 -11.27 -22.54
N GLU A 221 -17.33 -11.75 -21.37
CA GLU A 221 -16.79 -10.92 -20.30
C GLU A 221 -15.46 -10.28 -20.70
N ILE A 222 -14.59 -11.00 -21.41
CA ILE A 222 -13.36 -10.47 -22.00
C ILE A 222 -13.71 -9.38 -23.03
N GLN A 223 -14.64 -9.65 -23.95
CA GLN A 223 -15.02 -8.69 -24.98
C GLN A 223 -15.63 -7.41 -24.39
N ASN A 224 -16.49 -7.55 -23.39
CA ASN A 224 -17.09 -6.43 -22.68
C ASN A 224 -16.02 -5.60 -21.96
N PHE A 225 -15.08 -6.27 -21.28
CA PHE A 225 -13.98 -5.60 -20.59
C PHE A 225 -13.06 -4.84 -21.55
N GLN A 226 -12.71 -5.43 -22.71
CA GLN A 226 -11.95 -4.75 -23.75
C GLN A 226 -12.70 -3.52 -24.30
N THR A 227 -14.04 -3.62 -24.43
CA THR A 227 -14.88 -2.49 -24.84
C THR A 227 -14.88 -1.37 -23.80
N GLU A 228 -14.97 -1.71 -22.51
CA GLU A 228 -14.87 -0.75 -21.41
C GLU A 228 -13.51 -0.02 -21.42
N ILE A 229 -12.40 -0.75 -21.58
CA ILE A 229 -11.06 -0.18 -21.71
C ILE A 229 -10.98 0.79 -22.90
N ASN A 230 -11.48 0.36 -24.07
CA ASN A 230 -11.45 1.20 -25.26
C ASN A 230 -12.25 2.50 -25.08
N GLN A 231 -13.40 2.45 -24.40
CA GLN A 231 -14.16 3.64 -24.04
C GLN A 231 -13.39 4.56 -23.09
N GLN A 232 -12.73 4.01 -22.08
CA GLN A 232 -11.89 4.80 -21.16
C GLN A 232 -10.72 5.48 -21.89
N ILE A 233 -10.08 4.78 -22.82
CA ILE A 233 -9.01 5.33 -23.66
C ILE A 233 -9.55 6.49 -24.51
N LEU A 234 -10.69 6.32 -25.19
CA LEU A 234 -11.30 7.36 -26.00
C LEU A 234 -11.69 8.60 -25.17
N ASN A 235 -12.24 8.40 -23.98
CA ASN A 235 -12.59 9.48 -23.04
C ASN A 235 -11.33 10.23 -22.56
N THR A 236 -10.25 9.51 -22.29
CA THR A 236 -8.96 10.08 -21.89
C THR A 236 -8.35 10.88 -23.04
N ILE A 237 -8.34 10.35 -24.26
CA ILE A 237 -7.89 11.05 -25.47
C ILE A 237 -8.70 12.33 -25.69
N SER A 238 -10.03 12.28 -25.52
CA SER A 238 -10.89 13.46 -25.64
C SER A 238 -10.54 14.53 -24.61
N THR A 239 -10.30 14.12 -23.36
CA THR A 239 -9.87 15.01 -22.27
C THR A 239 -8.53 15.66 -22.58
N PHE A 240 -7.54 14.90 -23.04
CA PHE A 240 -6.24 15.43 -23.43
C PHE A 240 -6.31 16.36 -24.62
N LYS A 241 -7.14 16.07 -25.64
CA LYS A 241 -7.39 17.00 -26.75
C LYS A 241 -7.98 18.33 -26.26
N LYS A 242 -8.95 18.29 -25.34
CA LYS A 242 -9.54 19.50 -24.74
C LYS A 242 -8.50 20.31 -23.94
N GLN A 243 -7.67 19.64 -23.15
CA GLN A 243 -6.59 20.28 -22.40
C GLN A 243 -5.53 20.91 -23.32
N SER A 244 -5.11 20.18 -24.36
CA SER A 244 -4.16 20.68 -25.36
C SER A 244 -4.70 21.93 -26.06
N LYS A 245 -5.97 21.92 -26.49
CA LYS A 245 -6.60 23.09 -27.11
C LYS A 245 -6.67 24.29 -26.15
N LYS A 246 -7.01 24.04 -24.89
CA LYS A 246 -7.06 25.08 -23.86
C LYS A 246 -5.68 25.74 -23.68
N ILE A 247 -4.62 24.95 -23.58
CA ILE A 247 -3.24 25.45 -23.46
C ILE A 247 -2.86 26.27 -24.70
N GLU A 248 -3.25 25.84 -25.90
CA GLU A 248 -3.00 26.59 -27.14
C GLU A 248 -3.71 27.95 -27.15
N GLU A 249 -4.99 28.00 -26.72
CA GLU A 249 -5.77 29.23 -26.62
C GLU A 249 -5.21 30.18 -25.55
N GLU A 250 -4.80 29.66 -24.39
CA GLU A 250 -4.12 30.41 -23.33
C GLU A 250 -2.81 31.02 -23.85
N GLY A 251 -1.97 30.23 -24.53
CA GLY A 251 -0.72 30.69 -25.12
C GLY A 251 -0.91 31.77 -26.20
N LYS A 252 -1.93 31.66 -27.06
CA LYS A 252 -2.28 32.70 -28.04
C LYS A 252 -2.69 34.00 -27.36
N THR A 253 -3.54 33.90 -26.33
CA THR A 253 -4.02 35.06 -25.58
C THR A 253 -2.89 35.78 -24.88
N GLU A 254 -1.98 35.04 -24.24
CA GLU A 254 -0.79 35.60 -23.59
C GLU A 254 0.13 36.28 -24.60
N HIS A 255 0.37 35.64 -25.76
CA HIS A 255 1.17 36.23 -26.83
C HIS A 255 0.58 37.55 -27.35
N GLU A 256 -0.73 37.60 -27.61
CA GLU A 256 -1.40 38.82 -28.06
C GLU A 256 -1.35 39.94 -27.01
N ASN A 257 -1.54 39.60 -25.74
CA ASN A 257 -1.48 40.56 -24.65
C ASN A 257 -0.07 41.16 -24.51
N LEU A 258 0.96 40.31 -24.57
CA LEU A 258 2.36 40.77 -24.56
C LEU A 258 2.67 41.64 -25.77
N LYS A 259 2.21 41.25 -26.96
CA LYS A 259 2.40 42.05 -28.17
C LYS A 259 1.76 43.44 -28.05
N LYS A 260 0.51 43.52 -27.59
CA LYS A 260 -0.19 44.80 -27.35
C LYS A 260 0.53 45.67 -26.31
N GLN A 261 1.08 45.04 -25.28
CA GLN A 261 1.87 45.74 -24.26
C GLN A 261 3.16 46.30 -24.85
N ILE A 262 3.89 45.52 -25.64
CA ILE A 262 5.11 45.96 -26.34
C ILE A 262 4.79 47.13 -27.27
N GLU A 263 3.75 47.04 -28.10
CA GLU A 263 3.35 48.12 -29.02
C GLU A 263 3.02 49.42 -28.26
N LYS A 264 2.36 49.32 -27.11
CA LYS A 264 2.06 50.48 -26.25
C LYS A 264 3.33 51.08 -25.64
N ASP A 265 4.25 50.24 -25.20
CA ASP A 265 5.52 50.67 -24.61
C ASP A 265 6.42 51.32 -25.66
N GLU A 266 6.48 50.78 -26.87
CA GLU A 266 7.17 51.38 -28.03
C GLU A 266 6.61 52.76 -28.38
N LYS A 267 5.29 52.91 -28.43
CA LYS A 267 4.64 54.21 -28.66
C LYS A 267 5.01 55.22 -27.58
N THR A 268 4.96 54.81 -26.31
CA THR A 268 5.32 55.65 -25.17
C THR A 268 6.79 56.05 -25.23
N HIS A 269 7.67 55.13 -25.61
CA HIS A 269 9.10 55.41 -25.79
C HIS A 269 9.34 56.45 -26.90
N CYS A 270 8.67 56.33 -28.04
CA CYS A 270 8.75 57.30 -29.13
C CYS A 270 8.27 58.70 -28.70
N GLU A 271 7.13 58.79 -28.01
CA GLU A 271 6.60 60.05 -27.49
C GLU A 271 7.55 60.70 -26.47
N ASN A 272 8.15 59.91 -25.59
CA ASN A 272 9.18 60.40 -24.66
C ASN A 272 10.43 60.88 -25.40
N GLY A 273 10.87 60.18 -26.45
CA GLY A 273 11.98 60.61 -27.30
C GLY A 273 11.75 62.02 -27.87
N LYS A 274 10.56 62.28 -28.44
CA LYS A 274 10.18 63.61 -28.95
C LYS A 274 10.16 64.69 -27.86
N LYS A 275 9.71 64.35 -26.65
CA LYS A 275 9.73 65.29 -25.50
C LYS A 275 11.17 65.64 -25.10
N ILE A 276 12.08 64.66 -25.10
CA ILE A 276 13.51 64.86 -24.77
C ILE A 276 14.17 65.74 -25.83
N GLU A 277 13.92 65.48 -27.12
CA GLU A 277 14.45 66.27 -28.22
C GLU A 277 14.06 67.75 -28.10
N LYS A 278 12.76 68.03 -27.91
CA LYS A 278 12.26 69.39 -27.69
C LYS A 278 12.84 70.06 -26.45
N ALA A 279 13.08 69.30 -25.37
CA ALA A 279 13.71 69.83 -24.17
C ALA A 279 15.18 70.22 -24.41
N ASN A 280 15.92 69.43 -25.20
CA ASN A 280 17.30 69.74 -25.60
C ASN A 280 17.38 70.97 -26.52
N GLU A 281 16.43 71.12 -27.45
CA GLU A 281 16.31 72.34 -28.26
C GLU A 281 16.08 73.56 -27.37
N ASN A 282 15.10 73.50 -26.47
CA ASN A 282 14.82 74.59 -25.52
C ASN A 282 16.02 74.92 -24.64
N LEU A 283 16.78 73.92 -24.19
CA LEU A 283 18.01 74.12 -23.42
C LEU A 283 19.06 74.91 -24.22
N THR A 284 19.22 74.56 -25.49
CA THR A 284 20.18 75.20 -26.39
C THR A 284 19.79 76.67 -26.64
N VAL A 285 18.50 76.93 -26.90
CA VAL A 285 17.98 78.30 -27.05
C VAL A 285 18.14 79.08 -25.75
N LEU A 286 17.83 78.48 -24.60
CA LEU A 286 18.00 79.12 -23.29
C LEU A 286 19.46 79.52 -23.05
N LYS A 287 20.41 78.63 -23.34
CA LYS A 287 21.85 78.93 -23.23
C LYS A 287 22.22 80.14 -24.10
N SER A 288 21.80 80.14 -25.36
CA SER A 288 22.08 81.26 -26.28
C SER A 288 21.45 82.58 -25.82
N LEU A 289 20.26 82.53 -25.21
CA LEU A 289 19.56 83.69 -24.67
C LEU A 289 20.35 84.32 -23.50
N TYR A 290 20.84 83.49 -22.58
CA TYR A 290 21.66 83.95 -21.46
C TYR A 290 23.02 84.48 -21.92
N GLU A 291 23.67 83.83 -22.90
CA GLU A 291 24.94 84.28 -23.48
C GLU A 291 24.78 85.65 -24.18
N ASN A 292 23.75 85.80 -25.01
CA ASN A 292 23.43 87.07 -25.69
C ASN A 292 23.12 88.19 -24.69
N PHE A 293 22.34 87.89 -23.65
CA PHE A 293 22.03 88.85 -22.60
C PHE A 293 23.30 89.30 -21.86
N SER A 294 24.17 88.36 -21.48
CA SER A 294 25.45 88.67 -20.85
C SER A 294 26.36 89.51 -21.76
N HIS A 295 26.40 89.21 -23.06
CA HIS A 295 27.18 89.99 -24.03
C HIS A 295 26.67 91.44 -24.11
N LYS A 296 25.35 91.62 -24.15
CA LYS A 296 24.72 92.96 -24.17
C LYS A 296 25.00 93.76 -22.90
N PHE A 297 25.05 93.11 -21.74
CA PHE A 297 25.47 93.78 -20.50
C PHE A 297 26.92 94.25 -20.57
N ASN A 298 27.82 93.43 -21.12
CA ASN A 298 29.22 93.84 -21.32
C ASN A 298 29.33 95.01 -22.30
N GLU A 299 28.54 95.03 -23.39
CA GLU A 299 28.46 96.19 -24.30
C GLU A 299 28.02 97.47 -23.57
N PHE A 300 27.05 97.37 -22.65
CA PHE A 300 26.61 98.52 -21.84
C PHE A 300 27.69 98.99 -20.86
N ILE A 301 28.42 98.08 -20.23
CA ILE A 301 29.55 98.40 -19.35
C ILE A 301 30.62 99.16 -20.15
N SER A 302 31.05 98.63 -21.30
CA SER A 302 32.02 99.31 -22.17
C SER A 302 31.53 100.66 -22.69
N ALA A 303 30.23 100.80 -22.97
CA ALA A 303 29.64 102.07 -23.38
C ALA A 303 29.71 103.12 -22.25
N LEU A 304 29.48 102.74 -20.99
CA LEU A 304 29.64 103.63 -19.83
C LEU A 304 31.11 104.02 -19.63
N GLU A 305 32.04 103.07 -19.75
CA GLU A 305 33.49 103.32 -19.67
C GLU A 305 33.96 104.30 -20.74
N SER A 306 33.31 104.30 -21.91
CA SER A 306 33.59 105.23 -23.02
C SER A 306 32.95 106.63 -22.88
N GLY A 307 32.20 106.90 -21.80
CA GLY A 307 31.66 108.21 -21.48
C GLY A 307 30.22 108.50 -21.95
N ARG A 308 29.42 107.48 -22.30
CA ARG A 308 27.98 107.68 -22.57
C ARG A 308 27.20 108.09 -21.32
N GLN A 309 26.09 108.81 -21.51
CA GLN A 309 25.19 109.20 -20.41
C GLN A 309 24.46 107.98 -19.83
N LEU A 310 24.38 107.96 -18.50
CA LEU A 310 23.81 106.87 -17.70
C LEU A 310 22.31 106.67 -17.96
N GLU A 311 21.55 107.75 -18.13
CA GLU A 311 20.10 107.72 -18.40
C GLU A 311 19.74 106.91 -19.66
N ASP A 312 20.48 107.05 -20.75
CA ASP A 312 20.18 106.37 -22.02
C ASP A 312 20.43 104.84 -21.93
N ILE A 313 21.44 104.47 -21.16
CA ILE A 313 21.81 103.06 -20.94
C ILE A 313 20.82 102.39 -19.98
N ASN A 314 20.35 103.10 -18.95
CA ASN A 314 19.34 102.57 -18.02
C ASN A 314 18.00 102.24 -18.70
N ASN A 315 17.56 103.06 -19.66
CA ASN A 315 16.36 102.77 -20.44
C ASN A 315 16.55 101.53 -21.34
N SER A 316 17.74 101.39 -21.93
CA SER A 316 18.11 100.24 -22.77
C SER A 316 18.18 98.93 -21.98
N ILE A 317 18.71 98.97 -20.75
CA ILE A 317 18.74 97.81 -19.83
C ILE A 317 17.31 97.37 -19.49
N LYS A 318 16.43 98.31 -19.12
CA LYS A 318 15.02 97.99 -18.80
C LYS A 318 14.29 97.35 -19.99
N GLN A 319 14.59 97.77 -21.21
CA GLN A 319 14.01 97.17 -22.40
C GLN A 319 14.56 95.75 -22.64
N LEU A 320 15.88 95.57 -22.55
CA LEU A 320 16.52 94.27 -22.70
C LEU A 320 16.02 93.26 -21.66
N GLU A 321 15.85 93.67 -20.40
CA GLU A 321 15.27 92.84 -19.33
C GLU A 321 13.84 92.40 -19.64
N ARG A 322 13.03 93.30 -20.24
CA ARG A 322 11.66 92.94 -20.66
C ARG A 322 11.68 91.93 -21.79
N GLU A 323 12.49 92.16 -22.81
CA GLU A 323 12.62 91.25 -23.97
C GLU A 323 13.15 89.87 -23.54
N PHE A 324 14.18 89.85 -22.69
CA PHE A 324 14.71 88.61 -22.11
C PHE A 324 13.65 87.82 -21.35
N ASN A 325 12.86 88.50 -20.50
CA ASN A 325 11.81 87.84 -19.74
C ASN A 325 10.66 87.34 -20.64
N ILE A 326 10.36 88.04 -21.74
CA ILE A 326 9.36 87.60 -22.73
C ILE A 326 9.84 86.34 -23.45
N GLU A 327 11.07 86.35 -23.98
CA GLU A 327 11.64 85.21 -24.70
C GLU A 327 11.86 83.99 -23.78
N LYS A 328 12.33 84.22 -22.55
CA LYS A 328 12.45 83.15 -21.55
C LYS A 328 11.11 82.51 -21.21
N ARG A 329 10.01 83.27 -21.18
CA ARG A 329 8.66 82.73 -20.94
C ARG A 329 8.12 81.91 -22.11
N LYS A 330 8.59 82.16 -23.34
CA LYS A 330 8.22 81.35 -24.52
C LYS A 330 8.87 79.96 -24.48
N LEU A 331 10.03 79.84 -23.83
CA LEU A 331 10.70 78.56 -23.59
C LEU A 331 9.95 77.80 -22.49
N GLY A 332 9.00 76.96 -22.89
CA GLY A 332 8.23 76.14 -21.95
C GLY A 332 9.12 75.28 -21.05
N THR A 333 8.67 75.03 -19.83
CA THR A 333 9.32 74.08 -18.91
C THR A 333 9.23 72.66 -19.47
N PRO A 334 10.25 71.80 -19.25
CA PRO A 334 10.18 70.41 -19.66
C PRO A 334 8.98 69.72 -19.01
N LEU A 335 8.07 69.20 -19.83
CA LEU A 335 6.96 68.38 -19.34
C LEU A 335 7.50 67.06 -18.77
N GLN A 336 6.91 66.57 -17.69
CA GLN A 336 7.25 65.25 -17.14
C GLN A 336 7.13 64.17 -18.22
N ILE A 337 8.16 63.33 -18.33
CA ILE A 337 8.14 62.16 -19.20
C ILE A 337 7.14 61.14 -18.66
N SER A 338 6.47 60.45 -19.57
CA SER A 338 5.50 59.43 -19.21
C SER A 338 6.26 58.17 -18.81
N PHE A 339 6.02 57.65 -17.59
CA PHE A 339 6.67 56.43 -17.15
C PHE A 339 6.14 55.23 -17.93
N LEU A 340 7.04 54.33 -18.36
CA LEU A 340 6.64 53.01 -18.80
C LEU A 340 6.02 52.31 -17.60
N SER A 341 4.79 51.82 -17.76
CA SER A 341 4.10 51.11 -16.69
C SER A 341 4.83 49.80 -16.44
N ASN A 342 5.68 49.78 -15.41
CA ASN A 342 6.30 48.55 -14.95
C ASN A 342 5.22 47.77 -14.19
N THR A 343 4.41 46.98 -14.90
CA THR A 343 3.59 45.96 -14.26
C THR A 343 4.50 44.83 -13.81
N ASN A 344 5.29 45.10 -12.75
CA ASN A 344 6.03 44.14 -11.94
C ASN A 344 6.60 44.82 -10.69
N THR A 345 5.74 45.44 -9.89
CA THR A 345 6.08 45.74 -8.49
C THR A 345 4.96 45.25 -7.59
N ASN A 346 4.85 43.92 -7.49
CA ASN A 346 4.34 43.23 -6.30
C ASN A 346 4.80 41.77 -6.18
N ASN A 347 5.96 41.41 -6.75
CA ASN A 347 6.67 40.20 -6.34
C ASN A 347 7.77 40.61 -5.36
N ARG A 348 7.41 40.73 -4.08
CA ARG A 348 8.38 40.53 -3.00
C ARG A 348 8.88 39.09 -3.15
N VAL A 349 10.13 38.95 -3.54
CA VAL A 349 10.88 37.71 -3.41
C VAL A 349 10.90 37.36 -1.92
N SER A 350 10.02 36.45 -1.52
CA SER A 350 10.21 35.65 -0.31
C SER A 350 10.97 34.40 -0.74
N PRO A 351 12.11 34.05 -0.10
CA PRO A 351 12.86 32.87 -0.48
C PRO A 351 12.09 31.62 -0.05
N TYR A 352 11.86 30.71 -1.01
CA TYR A 352 11.33 29.36 -0.82
C TYR A 352 9.94 29.24 -0.18
N GLN A 353 8.91 28.96 -0.99
CA GLN A 353 7.79 28.14 -0.53
C GLN A 353 7.11 27.36 -1.69
N ASN A 354 7.03 26.05 -1.44
CA ASN A 354 6.43 24.91 -2.12
C ASN A 354 5.22 25.14 -3.07
N PRO A 355 5.12 24.44 -4.22
CA PRO A 355 4.00 24.56 -5.16
C PRO A 355 2.90 23.53 -4.86
N TYR A 356 2.24 23.63 -3.70
CA TYR A 356 0.96 22.96 -3.46
C TYR A 356 0.15 23.74 -2.43
N GLN A 357 -0.63 24.72 -2.89
CA GLN A 357 -1.91 25.07 -2.27
C GLN A 357 -2.68 26.01 -3.21
N ARG A 358 -3.56 25.41 -3.99
CA ARG A 358 -4.66 26.09 -4.67
C ARG A 358 -5.87 26.02 -3.74
N ASP A 359 -6.61 27.13 -3.74
CA ASP A 359 -7.98 27.31 -3.24
C ASP A 359 -8.18 27.28 -1.72
N LEU A 360 -8.44 28.47 -1.17
CA LEU A 360 -9.77 28.87 -0.70
C LEU A 360 -9.67 30.28 -0.11
N ASN A 361 -10.16 31.28 -0.85
CA ASN A 361 -10.99 32.38 -0.33
C ASN A 361 -10.98 33.54 -1.32
N ASP A 362 -11.98 33.57 -2.20
CA ASP A 362 -12.46 34.83 -2.73
C ASP A 362 -14.00 34.77 -2.87
N ARG A 363 -14.68 35.18 -1.80
CA ARG A 363 -16.02 35.77 -1.87
C ARG A 363 -16.14 36.81 -0.75
N ASN A 364 -15.98 38.07 -1.14
CA ASN A 364 -16.49 39.20 -0.39
C ASN A 364 -18.02 39.20 -0.43
N MET A 365 -18.67 39.27 0.75
CA MET A 365 -19.95 39.95 0.88
C MET A 365 -20.17 40.45 2.32
N GLU A 366 -20.19 41.77 2.42
CA GLU A 366 -20.90 42.65 3.36
C GLU A 366 -21.45 42.14 4.72
N ARG A 367 -20.95 42.83 5.75
CA ARG A 367 -21.70 43.64 6.74
C ARG A 367 -22.52 42.94 7.85
N SER A 368 -22.11 43.31 9.06
CA SER A 368 -22.88 43.50 10.30
C SER A 368 -22.82 42.40 11.37
N GLU A 369 -22.43 42.85 12.56
CA GLU A 369 -22.82 42.39 13.89
C GLU A 369 -22.69 40.90 14.27
N LYS A 370 -21.59 40.57 14.94
CA LYS A 370 -21.64 40.19 16.38
C LYS A 370 -20.23 39.97 16.93
N ASN A 371 -19.84 40.86 17.84
CA ASN A 371 -18.80 40.58 18.82
C ASN A 371 -19.24 39.39 19.69
N ARG A 372 -18.80 38.17 19.36
CA ARG A 372 -18.59 37.09 20.34
C ARG A 372 -17.84 35.90 19.73
N SER A 373 -16.82 35.46 20.47
CA SER A 373 -16.30 34.08 20.57
C SER A 373 -15.06 33.65 19.80
N PHE A 374 -14.28 34.53 19.17
CA PHE A 374 -12.94 34.11 18.69
C PHE A 374 -12.02 33.70 19.86
N GLY A 375 -12.08 34.43 20.99
CA GLY A 375 -11.32 34.08 22.19
C GLY A 375 -11.80 32.78 22.85
N THR A 376 -13.11 32.49 22.81
CA THR A 376 -13.67 31.27 23.42
C THR A 376 -13.31 30.03 22.61
N LEU A 377 -13.33 30.11 21.28
CA LEU A 377 -12.91 29.01 20.40
C LEU A 377 -11.40 28.75 20.48
N ALA A 378 -10.57 29.77 20.63
CA ALA A 378 -9.14 29.60 20.85
C ALA A 378 -8.83 28.90 22.18
N VAL A 379 -9.54 29.26 23.26
CA VAL A 379 -9.40 28.60 24.57
C VAL A 379 -9.87 27.15 24.51
N ILE A 380 -11.00 26.87 23.85
CA ILE A 380 -11.49 25.50 23.65
C ILE A 380 -10.48 24.68 22.84
N SER A 381 -9.89 25.24 21.79
CA SER A 381 -8.85 24.58 20.99
C SER A 381 -7.58 24.25 21.80
N CYS A 382 -7.15 25.15 22.69
CA CYS A 382 -6.05 24.87 23.62
C CYS A 382 -6.39 23.76 24.63
N ILE A 383 -7.61 23.74 25.16
CA ILE A 383 -8.06 22.69 26.09
C ILE A 383 -8.13 21.33 25.39
N ILE A 384 -8.65 21.28 24.16
CA ILE A 384 -8.70 20.05 23.36
C ILE A 384 -7.29 19.54 23.05
N ASN A 385 -6.34 20.42 22.69
CA ASN A 385 -4.96 20.02 22.45
C ASN A 385 -4.27 19.51 23.73
N LEU A 386 -4.53 20.13 24.89
CA LEU A 386 -4.02 19.64 26.17
C LEU A 386 -4.61 18.27 26.54
N LEU A 387 -5.89 18.03 26.23
CA LEU A 387 -6.51 16.72 26.41
C LEU A 387 -5.94 15.68 25.44
N PHE A 388 -5.63 16.05 24.20
CA PHE A 388 -4.98 15.15 23.24
C PHE A 388 -3.55 14.78 23.68
N ILE A 389 -2.76 15.76 24.13
CA ILE A 389 -1.40 15.52 24.63
C ILE A 389 -1.45 14.69 25.91
N GLY A 390 -2.39 14.99 26.82
CA GLY A 390 -2.62 14.22 28.04
C GLY A 390 -3.08 12.79 27.76
N GLY A 391 -4.01 12.60 26.83
CA GLY A 391 -4.50 11.30 26.38
C GLY A 391 -3.41 10.47 25.72
N ALA A 392 -2.65 11.06 24.80
CA ALA A 392 -1.51 10.39 24.15
C ALA A 392 -0.42 10.02 25.18
N SER A 393 -0.14 10.90 26.15
CA SER A 393 0.82 10.63 27.21
C SER A 393 0.34 9.53 28.16
N TYR A 394 -0.94 9.52 28.52
CA TYR A 394 -1.55 8.46 29.33
C TYR A 394 -1.55 7.11 28.61
N PHE A 395 -1.91 7.09 27.33
CA PHE A 395 -1.91 5.89 26.49
C PHE A 395 -0.48 5.34 26.33
N TYR A 396 0.49 6.24 26.08
CA TYR A 396 1.90 5.87 26.05
C TYR A 396 2.37 5.32 27.41
N PHE A 397 2.03 5.96 28.55
CA PHE A 397 2.51 5.48 29.84
C PHE A 397 1.84 4.17 30.30
N MET A 398 0.56 3.96 29.99
CA MET A 398 -0.17 2.74 30.33
C MET A 398 0.27 1.56 29.44
N HIS A 399 0.39 1.73 28.12
CA HIS A 399 0.77 0.62 27.22
C HIS A 399 2.28 0.42 27.11
N TYR A 400 3.12 1.43 27.36
CA TYR A 400 4.58 1.26 27.31
C TYR A 400 5.17 0.65 28.60
N ARG A 401 4.46 0.73 29.74
CA ARG A 401 4.87 0.05 30.98
C ARG A 401 4.57 -1.44 30.98
N GLU A 402 3.59 -1.91 30.21
CA GLU A 402 3.29 -3.34 30.08
C GLU A 402 4.32 -4.08 29.20
N VAL A 403 4.97 -3.39 28.26
CA VAL A 403 5.96 -3.98 27.33
C VAL A 403 7.37 -4.11 27.95
N LYS A 404 7.64 -3.51 29.13
CA LYS A 404 8.95 -3.58 29.81
C LYS A 404 8.93 -4.34 31.14
N LYS A 405 8.38 -5.55 31.15
CA LYS A 405 8.77 -6.60 32.10
C LYS A 405 9.20 -7.87 31.35
N ILE A 406 10.27 -7.75 30.56
CA ILE A 406 11.07 -8.90 30.14
C ILE A 406 12.18 -9.03 31.19
N ALA A 407 12.12 -10.11 31.98
CA ALA A 407 13.18 -10.47 32.91
C ALA A 407 14.50 -10.67 32.16
N PRO A 408 15.66 -10.26 32.70
CA PRO A 408 16.94 -10.49 32.05
C PRO A 408 17.22 -12.00 32.01
N GLN A 409 17.39 -12.54 30.80
CA GLN A 409 17.93 -13.88 30.61
C GLN A 409 19.38 -13.89 31.09
N GLU A 410 19.68 -14.73 32.08
CA GLU A 410 21.04 -15.09 32.45
C GLU A 410 21.74 -15.74 31.26
N ILE A 411 22.95 -15.26 30.97
CA ILE A 411 23.88 -15.84 30.02
C ILE A 411 24.35 -17.18 30.62
N ILE A 412 23.80 -18.30 30.15
CA ILE A 412 24.36 -19.62 30.44
C ILE A 412 25.44 -19.88 29.38
N ALA A 413 26.69 -19.84 29.83
CA ALA A 413 27.85 -20.27 29.07
C ALA A 413 27.75 -21.75 28.70
N GLU A 414 28.11 -22.06 27.45
CA GLU A 414 28.30 -23.42 26.95
C GLU A 414 29.26 -24.22 27.86
N LYS A 415 28.81 -25.40 28.27
CA LYS A 415 29.67 -26.49 28.75
C LYS A 415 29.26 -27.80 28.09
N PRO A 416 30.22 -28.72 27.93
CA PRO A 416 30.27 -29.65 26.80
C PRO A 416 29.30 -30.81 26.95
N TYR A 417 28.94 -31.34 25.77
CA TYR A 417 28.15 -32.54 25.55
C TYR A 417 28.68 -33.71 26.37
N ILE A 418 27.83 -34.28 27.23
CA ILE A 418 27.99 -35.62 27.79
C ILE A 418 26.81 -36.44 27.29
N GLU A 419 27.15 -37.44 26.48
CA GLU A 419 26.30 -38.50 25.99
C GLU A 419 25.66 -39.25 27.16
N LYS A 420 24.33 -39.38 27.16
CA LYS A 420 23.64 -40.39 27.95
C LYS A 420 22.37 -40.84 27.26
N ASP A 421 22.39 -42.11 26.87
CA ASP A 421 21.23 -42.89 26.47
C ASP A 421 20.06 -42.73 27.43
N SER A 422 18.90 -42.39 26.88
CA SER A 422 17.58 -42.78 27.39
C SER A 422 16.59 -42.63 26.24
N ALA A 423 15.97 -43.75 25.87
CA ALA A 423 14.97 -43.84 24.81
C ALA A 423 13.94 -42.70 24.93
N VAL A 424 13.93 -41.80 23.94
CA VAL A 424 12.92 -40.76 23.81
C VAL A 424 11.69 -41.42 23.22
N VAL A 425 10.73 -41.77 24.08
CA VAL A 425 9.34 -41.94 23.66
C VAL A 425 8.83 -40.56 23.27
N GLU A 426 8.60 -40.35 21.97
CA GLU A 426 8.01 -39.12 21.43
C GLU A 426 6.70 -38.78 22.16
N ASN A 427 6.56 -37.54 22.62
CA ASN A 427 5.30 -37.01 23.13
C ASN A 427 4.27 -37.00 21.98
N LYS A 428 3.21 -37.81 22.09
CA LYS A 428 2.16 -37.93 21.05
C LYS A 428 1.07 -36.86 21.08
N LEU A 429 1.02 -36.05 22.14
CA LEU A 429 0.02 -34.98 22.26
C LEU A 429 0.25 -33.84 21.27
N ASN A 430 -0.80 -33.46 20.56
CA ASN A 430 -0.81 -32.38 19.58
C ASN A 430 -2.00 -31.43 19.78
N PRO A 431 -1.82 -30.14 20.08
CA PRO A 431 -0.55 -29.45 20.25
C PRO A 431 0.19 -29.91 21.51
N LEU A 432 1.52 -29.88 21.44
CA LEU A 432 2.40 -30.14 22.59
C LEU A 432 2.02 -29.19 23.72
N PRO A 433 1.71 -29.69 24.94
CA PRO A 433 1.40 -28.83 26.07
C PRO A 433 2.53 -27.81 26.31
N ASN A 434 2.21 -26.52 26.22
CA ASN A 434 3.17 -25.42 26.34
C ASN A 434 3.13 -24.76 27.73
N ASP A 435 2.18 -25.15 28.58
CA ASP A 435 2.11 -24.74 29.97
C ASP A 435 1.44 -25.84 30.82
N PHE A 436 1.36 -25.61 32.11
CA PHE A 436 0.50 -26.36 33.02
C PHE A 436 -0.64 -25.45 33.45
N ALA A 437 -1.80 -26.02 33.76
CA ALA A 437 -2.94 -25.22 34.23
C ALA A 437 -2.55 -24.40 35.48
N LYS A 438 -2.35 -23.08 35.34
CA LYS A 438 -1.93 -22.15 36.41
C LYS A 438 -2.88 -20.94 36.50
N ASP A 439 -3.44 -20.78 37.71
CA ASP A 439 -3.91 -19.56 38.39
C ASP A 439 -5.38 -19.05 38.31
N GLU A 440 -5.72 -18.33 39.40
CA GLU A 440 -6.93 -17.68 39.96
C GLU A 440 -8.34 -18.23 39.64
N ASN A 441 -8.68 -18.56 38.40
CA ASN A 441 -9.89 -19.35 38.10
C ASN A 441 -9.68 -20.85 38.39
N ASN A 442 -8.41 -21.26 38.59
CA ASN A 442 -7.99 -22.65 38.68
C ASN A 442 -7.22 -23.01 39.97
N LYS A 443 -7.09 -22.10 40.95
CA LYS A 443 -6.39 -22.40 42.23
C LYS A 443 -7.17 -23.31 43.18
N LYS A 444 -8.35 -23.74 42.76
CA LYS A 444 -9.14 -24.80 43.39
C LYS A 444 -9.95 -25.50 42.30
N LEU A 445 -9.28 -26.00 41.25
CA LEU A 445 -9.92 -27.09 40.51
C LEU A 445 -10.25 -28.13 41.57
N ILE A 446 -11.53 -28.42 41.72
CA ILE A 446 -12.18 -29.28 42.71
C ILE A 446 -11.71 -30.74 42.48
N LEU A 447 -10.41 -31.00 42.33
CA LEU A 447 -9.83 -32.33 42.21
C LEU A 447 -9.76 -32.98 43.59
N ASP A 448 -9.54 -32.20 44.65
CA ASP A 448 -9.64 -32.66 46.04
C ASP A 448 -11.04 -33.19 46.41
N LEU A 449 -12.06 -32.80 45.65
CA LEU A 449 -13.48 -33.01 45.90
C LEU A 449 -14.19 -33.88 44.84
N LEU A 450 -13.50 -34.32 43.77
CA LEU A 450 -14.11 -35.09 42.66
C LEU A 450 -13.45 -36.45 42.40
N ILE A 451 -12.32 -36.77 43.04
CA ILE A 451 -11.65 -38.04 42.82
C ILE A 451 -11.41 -38.75 44.15
N GLU A 452 -12.07 -39.90 44.31
CA GLU A 452 -11.74 -40.84 45.38
C GLU A 452 -10.40 -41.51 45.06
N ASN A 453 -9.58 -41.77 46.08
CA ASN A 453 -8.45 -42.69 45.93
C ASN A 453 -8.99 -44.01 45.34
N ASN A 454 -8.25 -44.63 44.41
CA ASN A 454 -8.70 -45.75 43.56
C ASN A 454 -9.49 -45.41 42.28
N THR A 455 -9.46 -44.16 41.79
CA THR A 455 -10.08 -43.83 40.49
C THR A 455 -9.15 -44.16 39.31
N ASN A 456 -9.70 -44.76 38.25
CA ASN A 456 -8.97 -45.06 37.01
C ASN A 456 -8.60 -43.77 36.24
N ILE A 457 -7.45 -43.78 35.56
CA ILE A 457 -6.96 -42.69 34.72
C ILE A 457 -7.99 -42.18 33.71
N GLU A 458 -8.80 -43.04 33.09
CA GLU A 458 -9.81 -42.65 32.08
C GLU A 458 -10.87 -41.75 32.70
N LYS A 459 -11.39 -42.13 33.87
CA LYS A 459 -12.34 -41.32 34.64
C LYS A 459 -11.72 -40.02 35.13
N THR A 460 -10.42 -40.04 35.45
CA THR A 460 -9.66 -38.84 35.85
C THR A 460 -9.57 -37.85 34.68
N VAL A 461 -9.28 -38.33 33.48
CA VAL A 461 -9.22 -37.51 32.25
C VAL A 461 -10.60 -36.96 31.88
N ASP A 462 -11.65 -37.78 31.97
CA ASP A 462 -13.03 -37.34 31.70
C ASP A 462 -13.46 -36.21 32.66
N LEU A 463 -13.10 -36.30 33.95
CA LEU A 463 -13.35 -35.25 34.93
C LEU A 463 -12.57 -33.96 34.62
N ILE A 464 -11.29 -34.08 34.22
CA ILE A 464 -10.48 -32.93 33.80
C ILE A 464 -11.13 -32.23 32.60
N PHE A 465 -11.60 -32.99 31.61
CA PHE A 465 -12.25 -32.45 30.43
C PHE A 465 -13.62 -31.84 30.74
N GLU A 466 -14.39 -32.42 31.66
CA GLU A 466 -15.66 -31.84 32.11
C GLU A 466 -15.44 -30.48 32.81
N LYS A 467 -14.43 -30.39 33.68
CA LYS A 467 -14.17 -29.19 34.48
C LYS A 467 -13.33 -28.14 33.76
N ASN A 468 -12.58 -28.52 32.73
CA ASN A 468 -11.77 -27.60 31.95
C ASN A 468 -12.10 -27.72 30.47
N LYS A 469 -13.05 -26.89 30.03
CA LYS A 469 -13.50 -26.83 28.64
C LYS A 469 -12.36 -26.55 27.67
N ILE A 470 -11.37 -25.74 28.05
CA ILE A 470 -10.23 -25.40 27.19
C ILE A 470 -9.35 -26.63 26.96
N ILE A 471 -9.02 -27.37 28.02
CA ILE A 471 -8.27 -28.63 27.90
C ILE A 471 -9.06 -29.64 27.07
N LYS A 472 -10.38 -29.75 27.31
CA LYS A 472 -11.26 -30.63 26.53
C LYS A 472 -11.27 -30.28 25.06
N ASP A 473 -11.48 -29.01 24.71
CA ASP A 473 -11.59 -28.58 23.31
C ASP A 473 -10.30 -28.89 22.54
N VAL A 474 -9.14 -28.83 23.20
CA VAL A 474 -7.82 -29.15 22.62
C VAL A 474 -7.56 -30.66 22.54
N TYR A 475 -7.85 -31.43 23.60
CA TYR A 475 -7.38 -32.80 23.76
C TYR A 475 -8.47 -33.89 23.77
N GLN A 476 -9.76 -33.55 23.61
CA GLN A 476 -10.87 -34.52 23.68
C GLN A 476 -10.77 -35.70 22.70
N PHE A 477 -10.08 -35.52 21.58
CA PHE A 477 -9.87 -36.55 20.57
C PHE A 477 -8.54 -37.31 20.73
N GLN A 478 -7.77 -37.00 21.78
CA GLN A 478 -6.48 -37.60 22.12
C GLN A 478 -6.47 -38.10 23.58
N LYS A 479 -7.60 -38.68 24.02
CA LYS A 479 -7.80 -39.09 25.43
C LYS A 479 -6.72 -40.04 25.94
N GLU A 480 -6.35 -41.04 25.14
CA GLU A 480 -5.35 -42.05 25.52
C GLU A 480 -3.95 -41.43 25.63
N ASP A 481 -3.55 -40.63 24.64
CA ASP A 481 -2.27 -39.92 24.66
C ASP A 481 -2.21 -38.87 25.80
N TYR A 482 -3.35 -38.26 26.13
CA TYR A 482 -3.47 -37.32 27.25
C TYR A 482 -3.35 -38.03 28.60
N ALA A 483 -3.93 -39.22 28.75
CA ALA A 483 -3.81 -40.06 29.93
C ALA A 483 -2.34 -40.45 30.19
N ASP A 484 -1.63 -40.90 29.15
CA ASP A 484 -0.23 -41.30 29.26
C ASP A 484 0.68 -40.10 29.58
N GLU A 485 0.43 -38.93 28.99
CA GLU A 485 1.14 -37.70 29.34
C GLU A 485 0.86 -37.25 30.77
N LEU A 486 -0.38 -37.35 31.24
CA LEU A 486 -0.77 -36.97 32.59
C LEU A 486 -0.04 -37.82 33.65
N ILE A 487 0.08 -39.12 33.41
CA ILE A 487 0.88 -40.04 34.25
C ILE A 487 2.36 -39.62 34.21
N ARG A 488 2.89 -39.38 33.01
CA ARG A 488 4.30 -39.02 32.81
C ARG A 488 4.68 -37.70 33.51
N LYS A 489 3.77 -36.73 33.54
CA LYS A 489 3.99 -35.43 34.19
C LYS A 489 3.78 -35.45 35.70
N ASN A 490 3.12 -36.48 36.26
CA ASN A 490 2.84 -36.63 37.69
C ASN A 490 3.37 -37.98 38.22
N PRO A 491 4.69 -38.19 38.23
CA PRO A 491 5.28 -39.44 38.71
C PRO A 491 4.92 -39.64 40.19
N GLY A 492 4.26 -40.76 40.50
CA GLY A 492 3.83 -41.10 41.86
C GLY A 492 2.37 -40.77 42.22
N ALA A 493 1.62 -40.13 41.32
CA ALA A 493 0.17 -39.95 41.49
C ALA A 493 -0.62 -41.24 41.18
N PHE A 494 -0.15 -42.01 40.20
CA PHE A 494 -0.79 -43.25 39.72
C PHE A 494 0.10 -44.47 39.97
N ASP A 495 -0.52 -45.64 40.18
CA ASP A 495 0.18 -46.93 40.24
C ASP A 495 0.37 -47.58 38.85
N SER A 496 0.99 -48.77 38.84
CA SER A 496 1.23 -49.56 37.63
C SER A 496 -0.06 -49.99 36.90
N ASN A 497 -1.21 -49.95 37.59
CA ASN A 497 -2.52 -50.28 37.04
C ASN A 497 -3.27 -49.03 36.54
N LYS A 498 -2.59 -47.88 36.45
CA LYS A 498 -3.14 -46.57 36.07
C LYS A 498 -4.28 -46.10 37.01
N ILE A 499 -4.17 -46.44 38.30
CA ILE A 499 -5.11 -46.06 39.34
C ILE A 499 -4.52 -44.92 40.18
N LEU A 500 -5.31 -43.87 40.45
CA LEU A 500 -4.88 -42.74 41.27
C LEU A 500 -4.77 -43.13 42.75
N GLN A 501 -3.56 -43.02 43.30
CA GLN A 501 -3.23 -43.40 44.68
C GLN A 501 -3.13 -42.21 45.63
N LYS A 502 -2.67 -41.06 45.15
CA LYS A 502 -2.49 -39.83 45.94
C LYS A 502 -3.01 -38.63 45.16
N LYS A 503 -4.22 -38.19 45.47
CA LYS A 503 -4.85 -37.03 44.80
C LYS A 503 -4.01 -35.75 44.88
N ASP A 504 -3.36 -35.52 46.03
CA ASP A 504 -2.52 -34.34 46.27
C ASP A 504 -1.23 -34.33 45.43
N SER A 505 -0.92 -35.43 44.75
CA SER A 505 0.24 -35.56 43.86
C SER A 505 -0.07 -35.22 42.39
N LEU A 506 -1.34 -34.91 42.05
CA LEU A 506 -1.76 -34.51 40.71
C LEU A 506 -1.64 -32.99 40.50
N ILE A 507 -0.41 -32.50 40.35
CA ILE A 507 -0.08 -31.07 40.35
C ILE A 507 0.11 -30.51 38.93
N ARG A 508 0.62 -31.33 38.01
CA ARG A 508 1.05 -30.94 36.67
C ARG A 508 0.06 -31.43 35.61
N ILE A 509 -1.06 -30.71 35.47
CA ILE A 509 -2.07 -31.00 34.46
C ILE A 509 -1.65 -30.32 33.14
N PRO A 510 -1.37 -31.09 32.06
CA PRO A 510 -0.92 -30.52 30.79
C PRO A 510 -1.96 -29.59 30.16
N PHE A 511 -1.51 -28.41 29.71
CA PHE A 511 -2.34 -27.36 29.13
C PHE A 511 -1.69 -26.77 27.87
N PHE A 512 -2.52 -26.32 26.93
CA PHE A 512 -2.07 -25.55 25.77
C PHE A 512 -2.76 -24.19 25.72
N SER A 513 -1.94 -23.13 25.85
CA SER A 513 -2.39 -21.75 25.70
C SER A 513 -2.21 -21.31 24.26
N PHE A 514 -3.27 -20.80 23.63
CA PHE A 514 -3.17 -20.07 22.37
C PHE A 514 -2.57 -18.69 22.68
N SER A 515 -1.33 -18.42 22.29
CA SER A 515 -0.83 -17.06 22.30
C SER A 515 -1.57 -16.27 21.20
N LEU A 516 -2.62 -15.53 21.57
CA LEU A 516 -3.28 -14.61 20.64
C LEU A 516 -2.30 -13.49 20.28
N SER A 517 -1.71 -13.56 19.08
CA SER A 517 -1.27 -12.37 18.38
C SER A 517 -2.51 -11.75 17.72
N GLU A 518 -3.29 -10.99 18.50
CA GLU A 518 -4.37 -10.15 18.00
C GLU A 518 -3.87 -8.73 17.71
N ASN A 519 -3.91 -8.36 16.44
CA ASN A 519 -4.26 -7.01 16.01
C ASN A 519 -5.32 -7.20 14.92
N ILE A 520 -6.56 -7.42 15.34
CA ILE A 520 -7.75 -7.25 14.50
C ILE A 520 -8.63 -6.26 15.24
N SER A 521 -8.62 -5.01 14.79
CA SER A 521 -9.61 -4.02 15.20
C SER A 521 -10.98 -4.43 14.67
N PRO A 522 -12.05 -4.44 15.49
CA PRO A 522 -13.39 -4.72 15.03
C PRO A 522 -13.91 -3.51 14.23
N SER A 523 -14.29 -3.74 12.97
CA SER A 523 -15.10 -2.80 12.20
C SER A 523 -16.52 -2.81 12.76
N THR A 524 -16.95 -1.66 13.25
CA THR A 524 -18.32 -1.40 13.69
C THR A 524 -19.24 -1.35 12.48
N TYR A 525 -20.09 -2.37 12.35
CA TYR A 525 -21.35 -2.24 11.63
C TYR A 525 -22.37 -1.57 12.56
N THR A 526 -22.92 -0.45 12.12
CA THR A 526 -24.16 0.11 12.69
C THR A 526 -25.27 -0.07 11.67
N PHE A 527 -26.33 -0.75 12.09
CA PHE A 527 -27.66 -0.58 11.53
C PHE A 527 -28.41 0.40 12.43
N ASN A 528 -29.03 1.40 11.79
CA ASN A 528 -29.67 2.63 12.28
C ASN A 528 -28.75 3.78 12.66
#